data_AF-A0A8H5FE71-F1
#
_entry.id   AF-A0A8H5FE71-F1
#
_cell.length_a   1.000
_cell.length_b   1.000
_cell.length_c   1.000
_cell.angle_alpha   90.00
_cell.angle_beta   90.00
_cell.angle_gamma   90.00
#
_symmetry.space_group_name_H-M   'P 1'
#
loop_
_entity.id
_entity.type
_entity.pdbx_description
1 polymer ?
#
loop_
_entity_poly.entity_id
_entity_poly.type
_entity_poly.pdbx_seq_one_letter_code
_entity_poly.pdbx_strand_id
1 'polypeptide(L)'
;MPAPQAQWKRKKKLDKQETKIQQALNDLASGIYKSCPQAAAAYGIPYQTLYKRRKGQTQDRRKAHSSQQNLNPTKESVLVDWAKFLASTGHPVSRRTISPKFHALTGQRPGLWYLTRN
;
A
#
# COMPACT_ATOMS: atom_id res chain seq x y z
N MET A 1 -8.03 -3.68 -21.88
CA MET A 1 -8.30 -2.93 -20.62
C MET A 1 -9.19 -3.80 -19.72
N PRO A 2 -8.71 -4.39 -18.61
CA PRO A 2 -9.55 -5.27 -17.77
C PRO A 2 -10.55 -4.47 -16.90
N ALA A 3 -11.76 -5.03 -16.72
CA ALA A 3 -12.93 -4.36 -16.13
C ALA A 3 -12.75 -3.89 -14.65
N PRO A 4 -13.43 -2.81 -14.22
CA PRO A 4 -13.23 -2.15 -12.91
C PRO A 4 -13.44 -3.04 -11.67
N GLN A 5 -14.31 -4.04 -11.78
CA GLN A 5 -14.64 -4.95 -10.67
C GLN A 5 -13.55 -6.00 -10.39
N ALA A 6 -12.67 -6.30 -11.35
CA ALA A 6 -11.60 -7.27 -11.17
C ALA A 6 -10.47 -6.73 -10.27
N GLN A 7 -10.29 -5.41 -10.23
CA GLN A 7 -9.18 -4.75 -9.53
C GLN A 7 -9.32 -4.82 -7.99
N TRP A 8 -10.53 -4.59 -7.44
CA TRP A 8 -10.73 -4.62 -5.98
C TRP A 8 -10.66 -6.04 -5.41
N LYS A 9 -11.18 -7.04 -6.15
CA LYS A 9 -11.07 -8.46 -5.77
C LYS A 9 -9.60 -8.89 -5.72
N ARG A 10 -8.81 -8.48 -6.73
CA ARG A 10 -7.36 -8.74 -6.76
C ARG A 10 -6.63 -8.07 -5.61
N LYS A 11 -6.92 -6.79 -5.33
CA LYS A 11 -6.36 -6.05 -4.18
C LYS A 11 -6.64 -6.77 -2.86
N LYS A 12 -7.90 -7.12 -2.61
CA LYS A 12 -8.32 -7.83 -1.38
C LYS A 12 -7.63 -9.19 -1.22
N LYS A 13 -7.45 -9.95 -2.32
CA LYS A 13 -6.71 -11.22 -2.30
C LYS A 13 -5.24 -11.02 -1.94
N LEU A 14 -4.59 -10.00 -2.50
CA LEU A 14 -3.19 -9.68 -2.23
C LEU A 14 -2.98 -9.20 -0.80
N ASP A 15 -3.87 -8.35 -0.29
CA ASP A 15 -3.82 -7.87 1.09
C ASP A 15 -3.96 -9.04 2.08
N LYS A 16 -4.89 -9.98 1.82
CA LYS A 16 -5.02 -11.21 2.61
C LYS A 16 -3.77 -12.10 2.57
N GLN A 17 -3.04 -12.11 1.46
CA GLN A 17 -1.82 -12.89 1.35
C GLN A 17 -0.68 -12.26 2.16
N GLU A 18 -0.54 -10.93 2.10
CA GLU A 18 0.47 -10.21 2.88
C GLU A 18 0.18 -10.31 4.39
N THR A 19 -1.09 -10.22 4.82
CA THR A 19 -1.44 -10.41 6.24
C THR A 19 -1.03 -11.79 6.76
N LYS A 20 -1.21 -12.84 5.96
CA LYS A 20 -0.77 -14.20 6.33
C LYS A 20 0.75 -14.28 6.50
N ILE A 21 1.51 -13.65 5.60
CA ILE A 21 2.98 -13.62 5.70
C ILE A 21 3.42 -12.89 6.97
N GLN A 22 2.80 -11.75 7.29
CA GLN A 22 3.12 -10.98 8.50
C GLN A 22 2.78 -11.76 9.78
N GLN A 23 1.63 -12.43 9.82
CA GLN A 23 1.25 -13.31 10.94
C GLN A 23 2.24 -14.45 11.13
N ALA A 24 2.59 -15.16 10.04
CA ALA A 24 3.56 -16.24 10.10
C ALA A 24 4.95 -15.79 10.59
N LEU A 25 5.38 -14.57 10.25
CA LEU A 25 6.62 -13.98 10.76
C LEU A 25 6.52 -13.61 12.25
N ASN A 26 5.37 -13.10 12.70
CA ASN A 26 5.13 -12.77 14.10
C ASN A 26 5.09 -14.03 14.97
N ASP A 27 4.44 -15.09 14.50
CA ASP A 27 4.39 -16.39 15.20
C ASP A 27 5.75 -17.08 15.27
N LEU A 28 6.60 -16.88 14.24
CA LEU A 28 7.99 -17.30 14.29
C LEU A 28 8.82 -16.48 15.28
N ALA A 29 8.57 -15.19 15.38
CA ALA A 29 9.27 -14.31 16.32
C ALA A 29 8.86 -14.57 17.78
N SER A 30 7.59 -14.90 18.01
CA SER A 30 7.07 -15.29 19.33
C SER A 30 7.39 -16.74 19.73
N GLY A 31 7.99 -17.52 18.83
CA GLY A 31 8.44 -18.89 19.12
C GLY A 31 7.34 -19.97 19.07
N ILE A 32 6.13 -19.64 18.58
CA ILE A 32 5.03 -20.59 18.36
C ILE A 32 5.48 -21.69 17.38
N TYR A 33 6.16 -21.29 16.31
CA TYR A 33 6.78 -22.22 15.37
C TYR A 33 8.29 -22.21 15.53
N LYS A 34 8.89 -23.40 15.63
CA LYS A 34 10.35 -23.54 15.82
C LYS A 34 11.14 -23.27 14.55
N SER A 35 10.49 -23.36 13.38
CA SER A 35 11.18 -23.31 12.09
C SER A 35 10.34 -22.67 10.98
N CYS A 36 11.02 -22.00 10.03
CA CYS A 36 10.37 -21.40 8.86
C CYS A 36 9.55 -22.41 8.02
N PRO A 37 10.01 -23.65 7.77
CA PRO A 37 9.20 -24.64 7.04
C PRO A 37 7.89 -24.98 7.75
N GLN A 38 7.91 -25.09 9.08
CA GLN A 38 6.72 -25.41 9.87
C GLN A 38 5.67 -24.28 9.80
N ALA A 39 6.11 -23.04 9.98
CA ALA A 39 5.22 -21.87 9.82
C ALA A 39 4.70 -21.73 8.39
N ALA A 40 5.55 -21.98 7.39
CA ALA A 40 5.15 -21.96 5.98
C ALA A 40 4.06 -22.99 5.65
N ALA A 41 4.18 -24.21 6.18
CA ALA A 41 3.17 -25.26 6.04
C ALA A 41 1.86 -24.90 6.73
N ALA A 42 1.90 -24.40 7.97
CA ALA A 42 0.72 -24.02 8.74
C ALA A 42 -0.09 -22.89 8.06
N TYR A 43 0.59 -21.93 7.46
CA TYR A 43 -0.04 -20.78 6.80
C TYR A 43 -0.30 -20.98 5.30
N GLY A 44 0.17 -22.08 4.71
CA GLY A 44 0.05 -22.38 3.27
C GLY A 44 0.84 -21.40 2.39
N ILE A 45 2.01 -20.97 2.84
CA ILE A 45 2.89 -20.00 2.15
C ILE A 45 4.12 -20.74 1.62
N PRO A 46 4.65 -20.41 0.43
CA PRO A 46 5.92 -20.98 -0.02
C PRO A 46 7.07 -20.66 0.95
N TYR A 47 7.84 -21.67 1.33
CA TYR A 47 8.99 -21.55 2.24
C TYR A 47 9.96 -20.45 1.81
N GLN A 48 10.33 -20.40 0.53
CA GLN A 48 11.28 -19.40 0.02
C GLN A 48 10.78 -17.97 0.24
N THR A 49 9.46 -17.73 0.11
CA THR A 49 8.88 -16.41 0.36
C THR A 49 9.08 -16.02 1.81
N LEU A 50 8.72 -16.91 2.75
CA LEU A 50 8.85 -16.65 4.18
C LEU A 50 10.31 -16.45 4.60
N TYR A 51 11.23 -17.27 4.06
CA TYR A 51 12.67 -17.17 4.32
C TYR A 51 13.27 -15.85 3.82
N LYS A 52 12.99 -15.45 2.57
CA LYS A 52 13.45 -14.18 2.00
C LYS A 52 12.90 -12.98 2.78
N ARG A 53 11.65 -13.05 3.23
CA ARG A 53 11.03 -12.01 4.07
C ARG A 53 11.70 -11.91 5.43
N ARG A 54 11.97 -13.04 6.10
CA ARG A 54 12.70 -13.07 7.38
C ARG A 54 14.11 -12.51 7.27
N LYS A 55 14.81 -12.80 6.18
CA LYS A 55 16.16 -12.28 5.89
C LYS A 55 16.16 -10.81 5.43
N GLY A 56 14.99 -10.18 5.28
CA GLY A 56 14.87 -8.81 4.79
C GLY A 56 15.19 -8.62 3.29
N GLN A 57 15.36 -9.70 2.53
CA GLN A 57 15.69 -9.66 1.09
C GLN A 57 14.50 -9.26 0.22
N THR A 58 13.29 -9.38 0.74
CA THR A 58 12.07 -8.99 0.04
C THR A 58 11.22 -8.15 0.98
N GLN A 59 10.71 -7.04 0.46
CA GLN A 59 9.82 -6.15 1.21
C GLN A 59 8.37 -6.40 0.84
N ASP A 60 7.47 -5.87 1.67
CA ASP A 60 6.06 -5.77 1.29
C ASP A 60 5.98 -5.05 -0.05
N ARG A 61 5.18 -5.58 -0.97
CA ARG A 61 4.93 -5.01 -2.28
C ARG A 61 4.61 -3.51 -2.20
N ARG A 62 3.83 -3.08 -1.19
CA ARG A 62 3.49 -1.67 -1.00
C ARG A 62 4.74 -0.81 -0.74
N LYS A 63 5.64 -1.32 0.10
CA LYS A 63 6.92 -0.67 0.42
C LYS A 63 7.88 -0.74 -0.77
N ALA A 64 7.96 -1.88 -1.45
CA ALA A 64 8.84 -2.05 -2.61
C ALA A 64 8.50 -1.08 -3.76
N HIS A 65 7.21 -0.79 -3.97
CA HIS A 65 6.77 0.16 -4.99
C HIS A 65 6.58 1.60 -4.48
N SER A 66 6.81 1.89 -3.20
CA SER A 66 6.56 3.25 -2.67
C SER A 66 7.49 4.29 -3.31
N SER A 67 8.72 3.91 -3.67
CA SER A 67 9.68 4.79 -4.36
C SER A 67 9.31 5.06 -5.82
N GLN A 68 8.52 4.18 -6.44
CA GLN A 68 8.05 4.32 -7.82
C GLN A 68 6.75 5.13 -7.93
N GLN A 69 6.11 5.46 -6.81
CA GLN A 69 4.89 6.26 -6.79
C GLN A 69 5.23 7.75 -6.91
N ASN A 70 4.54 8.46 -7.82
CA ASN A 70 4.67 9.92 -7.95
C ASN A 70 4.35 10.64 -6.63
N LEU A 71 3.38 10.09 -5.87
CA LEU A 71 3.11 10.44 -4.49
C LEU A 71 3.83 9.43 -3.57
N ASN A 72 5.04 9.78 -3.17
CA ASN A 72 5.69 9.11 -2.04
C ASN A 72 4.81 9.32 -0.77
N PRO A 73 4.70 8.35 0.16
CA PRO A 73 4.02 8.50 1.44
C PRO A 73 4.16 9.87 2.13
N THR A 74 5.36 10.47 2.12
CA THR A 74 5.56 11.83 2.68
C THR A 74 4.73 12.89 1.95
N LYS A 75 4.71 12.86 0.61
CA LYS A 75 3.93 13.79 -0.22
C LYS A 75 2.43 13.53 -0.09
N GLU A 76 2.04 12.27 0.03
CA GLU A 76 0.66 11.88 0.29
C GLU A 76 0.17 12.44 1.63
N SER A 77 0.97 12.36 2.69
CA SER A 77 0.65 12.95 4.00
C SER A 77 0.39 14.45 3.89
N VAL A 78 1.26 15.19 3.19
CA VAL A 78 1.07 16.63 2.98
C VAL A 78 -0.22 16.93 2.21
N LEU A 79 -0.59 16.08 1.25
CA LEU A 79 -1.83 16.24 0.50
C LEU A 79 -3.07 15.93 1.36
N VAL A 80 -2.99 14.94 2.24
CA VAL A 80 -4.04 14.62 3.22
C VAL A 80 -4.23 15.77 4.19
N ASP A 81 -3.16 16.35 4.71
CA ASP A 81 -3.25 17.48 5.63
C ASP A 81 -3.80 18.73 4.94
N TRP A 82 -3.47 18.92 3.65
CA TRP A 82 -4.13 19.93 2.82
C TRP A 82 -5.63 19.68 2.67
N ALA A 83 -6.05 18.43 2.44
CA ALA A 83 -7.47 18.09 2.35
C ALA A 83 -8.22 18.35 3.67
N LYS A 84 -7.60 18.03 4.82
CA LYS A 84 -8.15 18.38 6.14
C LYS A 84 -8.26 19.89 6.32
N PHE A 85 -7.23 20.65 5.93
CA PHE A 85 -7.27 22.11 5.98
C PHE A 85 -8.40 22.69 5.11
N LEU A 86 -8.61 22.16 3.91
CA LEU A 86 -9.74 22.56 3.05
C LEU A 86 -11.08 22.28 3.74
N ALA A 87 -11.25 21.10 4.33
CA ALA A 87 -12.46 20.75 5.07
C ALA A 87 -12.70 21.70 6.26
N SER A 88 -11.65 22.02 7.04
CA SER A 88 -11.74 22.96 8.16
C SER A 88 -12.07 24.39 7.74
N THR A 89 -11.68 24.80 6.53
CA THR A 89 -11.94 26.13 5.99
C THR A 89 -13.24 26.21 5.18
N GLY A 90 -14.04 25.14 5.15
CA GLY A 90 -15.31 25.09 4.40
C GLY A 90 -15.13 24.96 2.88
N HIS A 91 -13.92 24.66 2.40
CA HIS A 91 -13.67 24.45 0.98
C HIS A 91 -13.88 22.97 0.62
N PRO A 92 -14.56 22.69 -0.51
CA PRO A 92 -14.74 21.32 -0.96
C PRO A 92 -13.41 20.71 -1.41
N VAL A 93 -13.19 19.46 -1.00
CA VAL A 93 -12.08 18.62 -1.44
C VAL A 93 -12.39 18.16 -2.87
N SER A 94 -11.93 18.93 -3.85
CA SER A 94 -12.26 18.76 -5.28
C SER A 94 -10.99 18.78 -6.13
N ARG A 95 -11.11 18.35 -7.40
CA ARG A 95 -9.99 18.41 -8.34
C ARG A 95 -9.36 19.80 -8.43
N ARG A 96 -10.17 20.86 -8.39
CA ARG A 96 -9.71 22.25 -8.48
C ARG A 96 -8.86 22.66 -7.28
N THR A 97 -9.15 22.13 -6.09
CA THR A 97 -8.44 22.49 -4.84
C THR A 97 -7.25 21.56 -4.56
N ILE A 98 -7.30 20.30 -5.01
CA ILE A 98 -6.22 19.32 -4.84
C ILE A 98 -5.15 19.43 -5.92
N SER A 99 -5.54 19.62 -7.19
CA SER A 99 -4.61 19.57 -8.33
C SER A 99 -3.46 20.59 -8.23
N PRO A 100 -3.67 21.83 -7.76
CA PRO A 100 -2.58 22.80 -7.58
C PRO A 100 -1.56 22.32 -6.53
N LYS A 101 -2.04 21.80 -5.39
CA LYS A 101 -1.18 21.28 -4.33
C LYS A 101 -0.40 20.04 -4.79
N PHE A 102 -1.06 19.13 -5.51
CA PHE A 102 -0.40 17.97 -6.12
C PHE A 102 0.73 18.39 -7.08
N HIS A 103 0.47 19.37 -7.95
CA HIS A 103 1.47 19.89 -8.88
C HIS A 103 2.66 20.50 -8.15
N ALA A 104 2.41 21.29 -7.09
CA ALA A 104 3.48 21.84 -6.27
C ALA A 104 4.36 20.77 -5.61
N LEU A 105 3.81 19.59 -5.27
CA LEU A 105 4.55 18.51 -4.62
C LEU A 105 5.31 17.59 -5.59
N THR A 106 4.82 17.45 -6.82
CA THR A 106 5.30 16.44 -7.77
C THR A 106 5.92 17.02 -9.05
N GLY A 107 5.69 18.30 -9.34
CA GLY A 107 6.02 18.92 -10.62
C GLY A 107 5.18 18.40 -11.79
N GLN A 108 4.19 17.53 -11.53
CA GLN A 108 3.34 16.91 -12.54
C GLN A 108 1.89 17.27 -12.29
N ARG A 109 1.09 17.37 -13.36
CA ARG A 109 -0.37 17.49 -13.21
C ARG A 109 -0.97 16.10 -13.08
N PRO A 110 -1.86 15.87 -12.10
CA PRO A 110 -2.53 14.59 -11.98
C PRO A 110 -3.41 14.39 -13.22
N GLY A 111 -3.31 13.22 -13.85
CA GLY A 111 -4.15 12.85 -14.98
C GLY A 111 -5.63 12.99 -14.62
N LEU A 112 -6.49 13.29 -15.61
CA LEU A 112 -7.92 13.57 -15.41
C LEU A 112 -8.65 12.45 -14.61
N TRP A 113 -8.16 11.22 -14.75
CA TRP A 113 -8.67 10.02 -14.08
C TRP A 113 -8.29 9.89 -12.60
N TYR A 114 -7.25 10.57 -12.11
CA TYR A 114 -6.73 10.38 -10.75
C TYR A 114 -7.58 11.04 -9.64
N LEU A 115 -8.41 12.04 -9.97
CA LEU A 115 -9.15 12.86 -8.99
C LEU A 115 -10.68 12.76 -9.13
N THR A 116 -11.18 11.91 -10.02
CA THR A 116 -12.61 11.74 -10.32
C THR A 116 -13.18 10.42 -9.83
N ARG A 117 -12.35 9.54 -9.26
CA ARG A 117 -12.76 8.23 -8.76
C ARG A 117 -13.13 8.34 -7.27
N ASN A 118 -14.43 8.56 -7.01
CA ASN A 118 -15.05 8.32 -5.70
C ASN A 118 -15.48 6.86 -5.61
#